data_AF-A0A2I1D3B1-F1
#
_entry.id   AF-A0A2I1D3B1-F1
#
_cell.length_a   1.000
_cell.length_b   1.000
_cell.length_c   1.000
_cell.angle_alpha   90.00
_cell.angle_beta   90.00
_cell.angle_gamma   90.00
#
_symmetry.space_group_name_H-M   'P 1'
#
loop_
_entity.id
_entity.type
_entity.pdbx_description
1 polymer ?
#
loop_
_entity_poly.entity_id
_entity_poly.type
_entity_poly.pdbx_seq_one_letter_code
_entity_poly.pdbx_strand_id
1 'polypeptide(L)'
;MVHEGARADEIKLGCPASLRVLHRISTPHHFFTRASNMTLRFCRPCGERKIPDTLCQACRARYYCSRECQQTDQVRHRSECVPSVPVEGATSIDWKVHLSSTVQQFEQEALLRRGVTKEPPAVLDPW
;
A
#
# COMPACT_ATOMS: atom_id res chain seq x y z
N MET A 1 -40.54 47.17 43.89
CA MET A 1 -39.92 45.83 43.84
C MET A 1 -38.83 45.86 42.77
N VAL A 2 -37.60 46.22 43.14
CA VAL A 2 -36.45 45.28 43.28
C VAL A 2 -36.36 44.25 42.12
N HIS A 3 -35.32 44.13 41.28
CA HIS A 3 -33.91 44.55 41.27
C HIS A 3 -33.38 44.65 39.81
N GLU A 4 -32.43 45.59 39.60
CA GLU A 4 -31.10 45.46 38.94
C GLU A 4 -30.99 44.61 37.64
N GLY A 5 -30.45 45.07 36.52
CA GLY A 5 -29.28 45.94 36.35
C GLY A 5 -28.08 45.09 35.91
N ALA A 6 -27.63 45.23 34.65
CA ALA A 6 -26.22 45.26 34.22
C ALA A 6 -26.09 45.13 32.69
N ARG A 7 -25.50 46.18 32.10
CA ARG A 7 -24.96 46.28 30.73
C ARG A 7 -23.53 45.71 30.69
N ALA A 8 -23.02 45.63 29.45
CA ALA A 8 -21.61 45.52 29.03
C ALA A 8 -21.14 44.07 28.82
N ASP A 9 -20.31 43.72 27.84
CA ASP A 9 -19.61 44.46 26.79
C ASP A 9 -19.13 43.41 25.76
N GLU A 10 -19.01 43.79 24.49
CA GLU A 10 -18.28 42.98 23.52
C GLU A 10 -16.78 43.00 23.87
N ILE A 11 -16.18 41.84 24.09
CA ILE A 11 -14.73 41.70 24.07
C ILE A 11 -14.34 40.47 23.23
N LYS A 12 -13.95 40.72 21.97
CA LYS A 12 -13.11 39.81 21.20
C LYS A 12 -11.74 39.75 21.87
N LEU A 13 -11.46 38.68 22.60
CA LEU A 13 -10.10 38.28 22.93
C LEU A 13 -9.96 36.78 22.72
N GLY A 14 -9.32 36.43 21.61
CA GLY A 14 -8.77 35.08 21.44
C GLY A 14 -7.73 34.84 22.53
N CYS A 15 -7.63 33.60 23.00
CA CYS A 15 -6.57 33.19 23.91
C CYS A 15 -6.49 31.66 24.01
N PRO A 16 -5.37 31.12 24.50
CA PRO A 16 -4.46 30.32 23.70
C PRO A 16 -4.29 28.90 24.27
N ALA A 17 -3.42 28.12 23.65
CA ALA A 17 -3.06 26.80 24.13
C ALA A 17 -2.53 26.80 25.57
N SER A 18 -2.98 25.82 26.35
CA SER A 18 -2.20 24.97 27.29
C SER A 18 -2.74 24.89 28.74
N LEU A 19 -2.81 23.63 29.22
CA LEU A 19 -2.81 23.12 30.61
C LEU A 19 -4.13 22.86 31.38
N ARG A 20 -4.66 21.66 31.13
CA ARG A 20 -5.05 20.57 32.07
C ARG A 20 -5.61 20.92 33.47
N VAL A 21 -6.89 20.58 33.70
CA VAL A 21 -7.36 19.82 34.89
C VAL A 21 -8.47 18.85 34.45
N LEU A 22 -8.42 17.64 35.00
CA LEU A 22 -9.13 16.41 34.64
C LEU A 22 -10.62 16.46 35.01
N HIS A 23 -11.50 16.03 34.09
CA HIS A 23 -12.79 15.43 34.46
C HIS A 23 -12.98 14.11 33.71
N ARG A 24 -13.44 13.12 34.48
CA ARG A 24 -13.26 11.68 34.29
C ARG A 24 -14.57 11.06 33.78
N ILE A 25 -14.47 10.37 32.64
CA ILE A 25 -15.29 9.25 32.10
C ILE A 25 -16.66 9.57 31.46
N SER A 26 -16.69 9.49 30.13
CA SER A 26 -17.61 8.64 29.35
C SER A 26 -17.02 8.37 27.96
N THR A 27 -16.13 7.39 27.86
CA THR A 27 -15.80 6.71 26.59
C THR A 27 -16.58 5.40 26.54
N PRO A 28 -17.12 5.05 25.36
CA PRO A 28 -16.75 3.76 24.80
C PRO A 28 -16.40 3.85 23.30
N HIS A 29 -15.28 3.20 22.96
CA HIS A 29 -14.84 2.75 21.63
C HIS A 29 -14.71 3.84 20.55
N HIS A 30 -13.54 4.38 20.20
CA HIS A 30 -12.35 3.66 19.73
C HIS A 30 -11.06 4.39 20.14
N PHE A 31 -10.55 4.04 21.31
CA PHE A 31 -9.14 4.19 21.62
C PHE A 31 -8.43 2.97 21.02
N PHE A 32 -7.84 3.08 19.83
CA PHE A 32 -6.84 2.11 19.37
C PHE A 32 -5.82 2.73 18.41
N THR A 33 -4.62 2.85 18.95
CA THR A 33 -3.32 2.77 18.30
C THR A 33 -3.27 2.05 16.96
N ARG A 34 -2.81 2.76 15.95
CA ARG A 34 -1.63 2.47 15.09
C ARG A 34 -1.70 3.53 13.99
N ALA A 35 -0.57 4.16 13.67
CA ALA A 35 -0.42 4.87 12.40
C ALA A 35 -0.51 3.83 11.27
N SER A 36 -1.72 3.32 11.05
CA SER A 36 -2.05 2.27 10.11
C SER A 36 -2.16 2.96 8.78
N ASN A 37 -1.06 3.05 8.03
CA ASN A 37 -0.98 3.45 6.61
C ASN A 37 -2.27 4.15 6.13
N MET A 38 -2.53 5.37 6.61
CA MET A 38 -3.78 6.11 6.37
C MET A 38 -3.73 6.74 4.99
N THR A 39 -3.30 5.98 3.99
CA THR A 39 -3.23 6.45 2.62
C THR A 39 -4.64 6.51 2.08
N LEU A 40 -5.14 7.74 1.86
CA LEU A 40 -6.41 7.97 1.20
C LEU A 40 -6.41 7.32 -0.18
N ARG A 41 -7.47 6.57 -0.50
CA ARG A 41 -7.69 5.94 -1.80
C ARG A 41 -8.95 6.49 -2.44
N PHE A 42 -8.94 6.55 -3.77
CA PHE A 42 -10.09 6.98 -4.54
C PHE A 42 -11.15 5.86 -4.57
N CYS A 43 -12.35 6.18 -4.08
CA CYS A 43 -13.49 5.29 -4.12
C CYS A 43 -14.31 5.57 -5.40
N ARG A 44 -14.36 4.62 -6.35
CA ARG A 44 -15.13 4.81 -7.61
C ARG A 44 -16.61 5.13 -7.36
N PRO A 45 -17.30 4.40 -6.46
CA PRO A 45 -18.74 4.54 -6.30
C PRO A 45 -19.17 5.90 -5.79
N CYS A 46 -18.50 6.45 -4.78
CA CYS A 46 -18.84 7.75 -4.20
C CYS A 46 -18.01 8.92 -4.73
N GLY A 47 -16.93 8.67 -5.47
CA GLY A 47 -16.09 9.70 -6.10
C GLY A 47 -15.13 10.42 -5.15
N GLU A 48 -15.08 10.05 -3.88
CA GLU A 48 -14.26 10.71 -2.87
C GLU A 48 -12.95 9.96 -2.57
N ARG A 49 -11.95 10.71 -2.08
CA ARG A 49 -10.73 10.13 -1.47
C ARG A 49 -10.97 9.92 0.01
N LYS A 50 -11.09 8.65 0.42
CA LYS A 50 -11.32 8.24 1.81
C LYS A 50 -10.32 7.19 2.22
N ILE A 51 -10.17 6.98 3.53
CA ILE A 51 -9.44 5.83 4.03
C ILE A 51 -10.23 4.58 3.61
N PRO A 52 -9.60 3.62 2.94
CA PRO A 52 -10.29 2.40 2.55
C PRO A 52 -10.62 1.59 3.79
N ASP A 53 -11.89 1.21 3.92
CA ASP A 53 -12.39 0.34 4.98
C ASP A 53 -12.42 -1.12 4.52
N THR A 54 -12.61 -1.34 3.22
CA THR A 54 -12.64 -2.68 2.62
C THR A 54 -11.99 -2.70 1.24
N LEU A 55 -11.66 -3.90 0.77
CA LEU A 55 -11.13 -4.17 -0.55
C LEU A 55 -11.81 -5.40 -1.16
N CYS A 56 -11.71 -5.55 -2.47
CA CYS A 56 -12.22 -6.74 -3.16
C CYS A 56 -11.45 -7.98 -2.71
N GLN A 57 -12.15 -8.96 -2.12
CA GLN A 57 -11.51 -10.18 -1.60
C GLN A 57 -10.95 -11.09 -2.70
N ALA A 58 -11.54 -11.02 -3.90
CA ALA A 58 -11.09 -11.82 -5.04
C ALA A 58 -9.77 -11.29 -5.63
N CYS A 59 -9.73 -10.02 -6.04
CA CYS A 59 -8.56 -9.46 -6.73
C CYS A 59 -7.56 -8.74 -5.81
N ARG A 60 -7.99 -8.34 -4.61
CA ARG A 60 -7.25 -7.52 -3.64
C ARG A 60 -6.68 -6.20 -4.17
N ALA A 61 -7.06 -5.79 -5.39
CA ALA A 61 -6.57 -4.60 -6.07
C ALA A 61 -7.52 -3.39 -5.99
N ARG A 62 -8.82 -3.62 -5.75
CA ARG A 62 -9.84 -2.56 -5.68
C ARG A 62 -10.17 -2.20 -4.24
N TYR A 63 -10.05 -0.92 -3.90
CA TYR A 63 -10.35 -0.36 -2.59
C TYR A 63 -11.72 0.33 -2.55
N TYR A 64 -12.38 0.27 -1.39
CA TYR A 64 -13.66 0.91 -1.13
C TYR A 64 -13.67 1.56 0.25
N CYS A 65 -14.34 2.71 0.37
CA CYS A 65 -14.49 3.38 1.65
C CYS A 65 -15.55 2.74 2.56
N SER A 66 -16.39 1.85 2.01
CA SER A 66 -17.42 1.13 2.75
C SER A 66 -17.86 -0.12 1.99
N ARG A 67 -18.51 -1.04 2.71
CA ARG A 67 -19.15 -2.22 2.12
C ARG A 67 -20.27 -1.88 1.13
N GLU A 68 -20.99 -0.80 1.38
CA GLU A 68 -22.03 -0.30 0.46
C GLU A 68 -21.43 0.11 -0.88
N CYS A 69 -20.33 0.87 -0.87
CA CYS A 69 -19.60 1.22 -2.10
C CYS A 69 -19.12 -0.04 -2.84
N GLN A 70 -18.62 -1.04 -2.12
CA GLN A 70 -18.21 -2.31 -2.74
C GLN A 70 -19.36 -3.02 -3.45
N GLN A 71 -20.57 -3.07 -2.84
CA GLN A 71 -21.75 -3.70 -3.43
C GLN A 71 -22.25 -2.93 -4.65
N THR A 72 -22.29 -1.60 -4.57
CA THR A 72 -22.69 -0.75 -5.70
C THR A 72 -21.75 -0.89 -6.90
N ASP A 73 -20.44 -1.06 -6.67
CA ASP A 73 -19.47 -1.31 -7.74
C ASP A 73 -19.49 -2.76 -8.24
N GLN A 74 -20.13 -3.70 -7.55
CA GLN A 74 -19.92 -5.14 -7.77
C GLN A 74 -20.16 -5.56 -9.22
N VAL A 75 -21.25 -5.08 -9.84
CA VAL A 75 -21.61 -5.43 -11.21
C VAL A 75 -20.59 -4.90 -12.22
N ARG A 76 -20.21 -3.62 -12.08
CA ARG A 76 -19.22 -2.97 -12.96
C ARG A 76 -17.81 -3.53 -12.74
N HIS A 77 -17.44 -3.76 -11.49
CA HIS A 77 -16.13 -4.29 -11.14
C HIS A 77 -15.93 -5.71 -11.65
N ARG A 78 -17.00 -6.53 -11.70
CA ARG A 78 -16.92 -7.94 -12.08
C ARG A 78 -16.27 -8.17 -13.45
N SER A 79 -16.52 -7.31 -14.44
CA SER A 79 -15.91 -7.43 -15.76
C SER A 79 -14.42 -7.12 -15.79
N GLU A 80 -13.93 -6.36 -14.81
CA GLU A 80 -12.52 -5.96 -14.66
C GLU A 80 -11.82 -6.73 -13.51
N CYS A 81 -12.54 -7.63 -12.82
CA CYS A 81 -12.04 -8.31 -11.62
C CYS A 81 -11.25 -9.55 -12.02
N VAL A 82 -9.92 -9.47 -11.90
CA VAL A 82 -9.02 -10.62 -12.04
C VAL A 82 -8.68 -11.14 -10.64
N PRO A 83 -9.15 -12.33 -10.24
CA PRO A 83 -8.83 -12.90 -8.94
C PRO A 83 -7.32 -13.02 -8.76
N SER A 84 -6.80 -12.60 -7.61
CA SER A 84 -5.42 -12.85 -7.24
C SER A 84 -5.33 -14.32 -6.85
N VAL A 85 -4.59 -15.12 -7.62
CA VAL A 85 -4.20 -16.44 -7.16
C VAL A 85 -3.26 -16.25 -5.97
N PRO A 86 -3.54 -16.83 -4.78
CA PRO A 86 -2.53 -16.96 -3.75
C PRO A 86 -1.41 -17.78 -4.36
N VAL A 87 -0.23 -17.20 -4.50
CA VAL A 87 0.95 -17.99 -4.85
C VAL A 87 1.25 -18.84 -3.63
N GLU A 88 0.64 -20.03 -3.56
CA GLU A 88 1.05 -21.06 -2.60
C GLU A 88 2.49 -21.41 -2.96
N GLY A 89 3.44 -20.87 -2.19
CA GLY A 89 4.88 -21.02 -2.47
C GLY A 89 5.59 -19.78 -3.01
N ALA A 90 5.21 -18.55 -2.64
CA ALA A 90 6.07 -17.37 -2.84
C ALA A 90 7.35 -17.35 -1.96
N THR A 91 7.86 -18.53 -1.59
CA THR A 91 9.25 -18.74 -1.18
C THR A 91 9.93 -19.47 -2.34
N SER A 92 10.91 -18.84 -2.97
CA SER A 92 11.59 -19.30 -4.18
C SER A 92 10.87 -18.90 -5.48
N ILE A 93 10.98 -17.61 -5.80
CA ILE A 93 11.41 -17.30 -7.16
C ILE A 93 12.81 -17.93 -7.25
N ASP A 94 12.88 -19.19 -7.65
CA ASP A 94 14.14 -19.79 -8.06
C ASP A 94 14.53 -18.98 -9.30
N TRP A 95 15.44 -18.02 -9.11
CA TRP A 95 15.97 -17.15 -10.15
C TRP A 95 16.68 -17.94 -11.25
N LYS A 96 16.76 -19.27 -11.15
CA LYS A 96 16.92 -20.20 -12.27
C LYS A 96 15.73 -20.10 -13.23
N VAL A 97 15.56 -18.92 -13.80
CA VAL A 97 15.01 -18.72 -15.13
C VAL A 97 15.71 -19.77 -16.00
N HIS A 98 14.95 -20.73 -16.51
CA HIS A 98 15.43 -21.61 -17.55
C HIS A 98 15.71 -20.71 -18.76
N LEU A 99 16.96 -20.25 -18.86
CA LEU A 99 17.43 -19.42 -19.94
C LEU A 99 17.10 -20.20 -21.21
N SER A 100 16.18 -19.66 -22.02
CA SER A 100 15.80 -20.27 -23.29
C SER A 100 17.06 -20.70 -24.02
N SER A 101 17.07 -21.89 -24.62
CA SER A 101 18.20 -22.42 -25.38
C SER A 101 18.74 -21.39 -26.40
N THR A 102 17.86 -20.53 -26.91
CA THR A 102 18.21 -19.39 -27.76
C THR A 102 19.13 -18.38 -27.07
N VAL A 103 18.88 -18.04 -25.80
CA VAL A 103 19.70 -17.08 -25.06
C VAL A 103 21.05 -17.70 -24.67
N GLN A 104 21.10 -19.00 -24.35
CA GLN A 104 22.36 -19.72 -24.18
C GLN A 104 23.20 -19.75 -25.47
N GLN A 105 22.57 -19.91 -26.63
CA GLN A 105 23.25 -19.88 -27.92
C GLN A 105 23.89 -18.53 -28.21
N PHE A 106 23.19 -17.42 -27.91
CA PHE A 106 23.74 -16.08 -28.10
C PHE A 106 24.95 -15.78 -27.21
N GLU A 107 24.92 -16.19 -25.93
CA GLU A 107 26.06 -16.01 -25.03
C GLU A 107 27.27 -16.83 -25.48
N GLN A 108 27.05 -18.07 -25.91
CA GLN A 108 28.12 -18.94 -26.39
C GLN A 108 28.76 -18.39 -27.68
N GLU A 109 27.96 -17.87 -28.61
CA GLU A 109 28.46 -17.22 -29.82
C GLU A 109 29.22 -15.92 -29.49
N ALA A 110 28.74 -15.13 -28.52
CA ALA A 110 29.41 -13.91 -28.07
C ALA A 110 30.79 -14.19 -27.44
N LEU A 111 30.93 -15.28 -26.68
CA LEU A 111 32.21 -15.70 -26.10
C LEU A 111 33.20 -16.16 -27.19
N LEU A 112 32.72 -16.93 -28.17
CA LEU A 112 33.54 -17.34 -29.32
C LEU A 112 34.03 -16.15 -30.14
N ARG A 113 33.16 -15.14 -30.38
CA ARG A 113 33.56 -13.89 -31.06
C ARG A 113 34.62 -13.10 -30.30
N ARG A 114 34.70 -13.24 -28.98
CA ARG A 114 35.71 -12.60 -28.12
C ARG A 114 37.02 -13.41 -28.01
N GLY A 115 37.14 -14.52 -28.73
CA GLY A 115 38.33 -15.37 -28.70
C GLY A 115 38.52 -16.12 -27.38
N VAL A 116 37.47 -16.25 -26.57
CA VAL A 116 37.51 -17.03 -25.33
C VAL A 116 37.36 -18.50 -25.71
N THR A 117 38.48 -19.20 -25.89
CA THR A 117 38.49 -20.66 -26.02
C THR A 117 38.40 -21.27 -24.62
N LYS A 118 37.76 -22.45 -24.51
CA LYS A 118 37.74 -23.23 -23.25
C LYS A 118 39.07 -23.92 -22.95
N GLU A 119 40.11 -23.64 -23.72
CA GLU A 119 41.38 -24.31 -23.55
C GLU A 119 42.13 -23.69 -22.35
N PRO A 120 42.56 -24.50 -21.38
CA PRO A 120 43.45 -24.02 -20.33
C PRO A 120 44.70 -23.42 -20.99
N PRO A 121 45.26 -22.31 -20.45
CA PRO A 121 46.51 -21.79 -20.96
C PRO A 121 47.56 -22.90 -20.91
N ALA A 122 48.26 -23.10 -22.04
CA ALA A 122 49.36 -24.05 -22.13
C ALA A 122 50.33 -23.75 -20.99
N VAL A 123 50.45 -24.70 -20.06
CA VAL A 123 51.46 -24.65 -19.00
C VAL A 123 52.80 -24.76 -19.71
N LEU A 124 53.55 -23.66 -19.73
CA LEU A 124 54.96 -23.72 -20.12
C LEU A 124 55.69 -24.48 -19.01
N ASP A 125 56.13 -25.70 -19.32
CA ASP A 125 56.92 -26.52 -18.42
C ASP A 125 58.22 -25.78 -18.03
N PRO A 126 58.54 -25.63 -16.74
CA PRO A 126 59.86 -25.18 -16.30
C PRO A 126 60.87 -26.34 -16.44
N TRP A 127 62.02 -26.04 -17.05
CA TRP A 127 63.19 -26.92 -17.16
C TRP A 127 63.76 -27.32 -15.79
#